data_AF-T1EVL4-F1
#
_entry.id   AF-T1EVL4-F1
#
_cell.length_a   1.000
_cell.length_b   1.000
_cell.length_c   1.000
_cell.angle_alpha   90.00
_cell.angle_beta   90.00
_cell.angle_gamma   90.00
#
_symmetry.space_group_name_H-M   'P 1'
#
loop_
_entity.id
_entity.type
_entity.pdbx_description
1 polymer ?
#
loop_
_entity_poly.entity_id
_entity_poly.type
_entity_poly.pdbx_seq_one_letter_code
_entity_poly.pdbx_strand_id
1 'polypeptide(L)'
;MDEFSMEFPDLGNLKKIKIGHDNAGLGGAWYLEKVEVINSANQKRWNFSHYRWIGKKDDDGRLEHEIYADEADDGGGGGGGGDKKNSGAPKGDHDGKKNSKKDLKYFE
;
A
#
# COMPACT_ATOMS: atom_id res chain seq x y z
N MET A 1 -12.70 2.17 -1.00
CA MET A 1 -11.58 3.08 -1.32
C MET A 1 -11.55 4.16 -0.25
N ASP A 2 -10.36 4.55 0.19
CA ASP A 2 -10.16 5.66 1.12
C ASP A 2 -9.26 6.68 0.43
N GLU A 3 -9.52 7.97 0.64
CA GLU A 3 -8.80 9.05 -0.02
C GLU A 3 -8.33 10.07 1.03
N PHE A 4 -7.08 10.48 0.90
CA PHE A 4 -6.48 11.50 1.76
C PHE A 4 -5.61 12.43 0.91
N SER A 5 -5.55 13.69 1.32
CA SER A 5 -4.67 14.70 0.72
C SER A 5 -3.61 15.10 1.74
N MET A 6 -2.38 15.26 1.27
CA MET A 6 -1.24 15.68 2.09
C MET A 6 -0.35 16.61 1.28
N GLU A 7 0.31 17.54 1.96
CA GLU A 7 1.24 18.49 1.36
C GLU A 7 2.68 18.03 1.59
N PHE A 8 3.45 17.95 0.51
CA PHE A 8 4.86 17.59 0.53
C PHE A 8 5.66 18.55 -0.36
N PRO A 9 6.96 18.76 -0.09
CA PRO A 9 7.86 19.35 -1.08
C PRO A 9 7.92 18.47 -2.33
N ASP A 10 8.53 18.97 -3.42
CA ASP A 10 8.71 18.17 -4.62
C ASP A 10 9.53 16.89 -4.31
N LEU A 11 8.85 15.75 -4.38
CA LEU A 11 9.43 14.43 -4.13
C LEU A 11 10.05 13.82 -5.40
N GLY A 12 9.94 14.49 -6.55
CA GLY A 12 10.43 13.98 -7.82
C GLY A 12 9.70 12.70 -8.26
N ASN A 13 10.45 11.65 -8.62
CA ASN A 13 9.87 10.37 -9.00
C ASN A 13 9.81 9.42 -7.80
N LEU A 14 8.61 9.16 -7.29
CA LEU A 14 8.39 8.24 -6.18
C LEU A 14 8.82 6.81 -6.55
N LYS A 15 9.60 6.19 -5.68
CA LYS A 15 10.12 4.82 -5.86
C LYS A 15 9.49 3.84 -4.88
N LYS A 16 9.13 4.29 -3.69
CA LYS A 16 8.51 3.46 -2.67
C LYS A 16 7.60 4.26 -1.73
N ILE A 17 6.68 3.54 -1.10
CA ILE A 17 5.85 4.02 0.01
C ILE A 17 5.95 3.08 1.19
N LYS A 18 5.67 3.60 2.39
CA LYS A 18 5.45 2.79 3.60
C LYS A 18 4.03 3.01 4.12
N ILE A 19 3.24 1.94 4.13
CA ILE A 19 1.86 1.92 4.64
C ILE A 19 1.77 1.02 5.87
N GLY A 20 0.96 1.42 6.85
CA GLY A 20 0.70 0.59 8.01
C GLY A 20 -0.50 1.04 8.82
N HIS A 21 -0.78 0.28 9.88
CA HIS A 21 -1.90 0.52 10.79
C HIS A 21 -1.54 0.18 12.23
N ASP A 22 -2.30 0.72 13.17
CA ASP A 22 -2.11 0.50 14.62
C ASP A 22 -2.77 -0.79 15.14
N ASN A 23 -3.39 -1.58 14.25
CA ASN A 23 -4.16 -2.78 14.60
C ASN A 23 -5.26 -2.51 15.65
N ALA A 24 -5.79 -1.28 15.70
CA ALA A 24 -6.87 -0.94 16.60
C ALA A 24 -8.20 -1.57 16.14
N GLY A 25 -9.03 -1.97 17.10
CA GLY A 25 -10.35 -2.57 16.86
C GLY A 25 -10.37 -4.10 16.84
N LEU A 26 -11.59 -4.66 16.77
CA LEU A 26 -11.78 -6.06 16.37
C LEU A 26 -11.54 -6.13 14.85
N GLY A 27 -10.94 -7.21 14.34
CA GLY A 27 -10.67 -7.36 12.90
C GLY A 27 -9.78 -6.27 12.29
N GLY A 28 -8.77 -5.80 13.03
CA GLY A 28 -7.90 -4.70 12.59
C GLY A 28 -7.04 -4.94 11.34
N ALA A 29 -7.11 -6.12 10.70
CA ALA A 29 -6.31 -6.45 9.51
C ALA A 29 -6.88 -5.81 8.25
N TRP A 30 -6.00 -5.36 7.34
CA TRP A 30 -6.40 -4.75 6.07
C TRP A 30 -5.93 -5.55 4.88
N TYR A 31 -6.85 -5.87 3.98
CA TYR A 31 -6.47 -6.29 2.64
C TYR A 31 -6.19 -5.05 1.79
N LEU A 32 -4.93 -4.89 1.37
CA LEU A 32 -4.50 -3.78 0.52
C LEU A 32 -4.26 -4.29 -0.89
N GLU A 33 -5.08 -3.86 -1.84
CA GLU A 33 -4.90 -4.16 -3.27
C GLU A 33 -3.78 -3.30 -3.87
N LYS A 34 -3.94 -1.97 -3.81
CA LYS A 34 -2.95 -1.01 -4.30
C LYS A 34 -3.11 0.35 -3.63
N VAL A 35 -2.09 1.18 -3.76
CA VAL A 35 -2.16 2.63 -3.47
C VAL A 35 -1.91 3.40 -4.78
N GLU A 36 -2.76 4.38 -5.06
CA GLU A 36 -2.55 5.35 -6.15
C GLU A 36 -2.17 6.69 -5.53
N VAL A 37 -1.04 7.24 -5.94
CA VAL A 37 -0.57 8.58 -5.54
C VAL A 37 -0.67 9.49 -6.74
N ILE A 38 -1.34 10.64 -6.57
CA ILE A 38 -1.54 11.63 -7.62
C ILE A 38 -0.92 12.95 -7.14
N ASN A 39 0.03 13.49 -7.89
CA ASN A 39 0.50 14.86 -7.67
C ASN A 39 -0.54 15.82 -8.27
N SER A 40 -1.23 16.57 -7.42
CA SER A 40 -2.28 17.51 -7.84
C SER A 40 -1.77 18.63 -8.77
N ALA A 41 -0.51 19.04 -8.64
CA ALA A 41 0.05 20.16 -9.41
C ALA A 41 0.35 19.80 -10.87
N ASN A 42 0.82 18.58 -11.14
CA ASN A 42 1.23 18.13 -12.48
C ASN A 42 0.48 16.88 -12.99
N GLN A 43 -0.47 16.36 -12.20
CA GLN A 43 -1.28 15.18 -12.49
C GLN A 43 -0.49 13.88 -12.69
N LYS A 44 0.80 13.85 -12.30
CA LYS A 44 1.62 12.64 -12.34
C LYS A 44 1.07 11.61 -11.36
N ARG A 45 1.04 10.34 -11.79
CA ARG A 45 0.50 9.21 -11.02
C ARG A 45 1.58 8.18 -10.75
N TRP A 46 1.52 7.59 -9.57
CA TRP A 46 2.30 6.42 -9.19
C TRP A 46 1.37 5.37 -8.61
N ASN A 47 1.52 4.13 -9.06
CA ASN A 47 0.78 2.99 -8.52
C ASN A 47 1.73 2.14 -7.68
N PHE A 48 1.23 1.60 -6.58
CA PHE A 48 1.96 0.73 -5.67
C PHE A 48 1.09 -0.49 -5.41
N SER A 49 1.28 -1.56 -6.18
CA SER A 49 0.52 -2.80 -6.06
C SER A 49 0.99 -3.64 -4.88
N HIS A 50 0.07 -4.16 -4.07
CA HIS A 50 0.39 -4.98 -2.89
C HIS A 50 -0.33 -6.32 -2.85
N TYR A 51 -1.66 -6.32 -3.03
CA TYR A 51 -2.56 -7.49 -3.01
C TYR A 51 -2.33 -8.47 -1.84
N ARG A 52 -2.10 -7.94 -0.63
CA ARG A 52 -1.83 -8.74 0.58
C ARG A 52 -2.52 -8.16 1.81
N TRP A 53 -2.68 -9.01 2.81
CA TRP A 53 -3.14 -8.62 4.14
C TRP A 53 -2.01 -7.97 4.93
N ILE A 54 -2.32 -6.88 5.62
CA ILE A 54 -1.49 -6.23 6.62
C ILE A 54 -2.22 -6.42 7.95
N GLY A 55 -1.66 -7.22 8.85
CA GLY A 55 -2.34 -7.57 10.09
C GLY A 55 -1.54 -8.53 10.96
N LYS A 56 -1.64 -8.37 12.28
CA LYS A 56 -0.84 -9.17 13.25
C LYS A 56 -1.08 -10.68 13.17
N LYS A 57 -2.26 -11.10 12.71
CA LYS A 57 -2.69 -12.51 12.63
C LYS A 57 -2.80 -13.00 11.19
N ASP A 58 -2.38 -12.18 10.22
CA ASP A 58 -2.65 -12.37 8.80
C ASP A 58 -1.34 -12.27 8.00
N ASP A 59 -1.28 -12.95 6.86
CA ASP A 59 -0.11 -13.07 5.98
C ASP A 59 1.22 -13.32 6.73
N ASP A 60 2.11 -12.33 6.80
CA ASP A 60 3.42 -12.39 7.47
C ASP A 60 3.41 -11.81 8.90
N GLY A 61 2.24 -11.43 9.42
CA GLY A 61 2.06 -10.90 10.78
C GLY A 61 2.55 -9.47 10.98
N ARG A 62 2.91 -8.76 9.90
CA ARG A 62 3.40 -7.38 9.96
C ARG A 62 2.25 -6.37 9.89
N LEU A 63 2.48 -5.23 10.53
CA LEU A 63 1.55 -4.09 10.56
C LEU A 63 1.98 -2.95 9.63
N GLU A 64 3.15 -3.09 8.99
CA GLU A 64 3.77 -2.07 8.15
C GLU A 64 4.50 -2.73 6.98
N HIS A 65 4.26 -2.24 5.77
CA HIS A 65 4.82 -2.79 4.54
C HIS A 65 5.44 -1.68 3.70
N GLU A 66 6.63 -1.95 3.17
CA GLU A 66 7.28 -1.12 2.16
C GLU A 66 6.87 -1.65 0.78
N ILE A 67 6.33 -0.77 -0.06
CA ILE A 67 5.80 -1.12 -1.37
C ILE A 67 6.50 -0.25 -2.40
N TYR A 68 7.07 -0.88 -3.42
CA TYR A 68 7.78 -0.20 -4.51
C TYR A 68 6.79 0.23 -5.59
N ALA A 69 7.12 1.32 -6.29
CA ALA A 69 6.32 1.79 -7.40
C ALA A 69 6.26 0.71 -8.48
N ASP A 70 5.06 0.50 -9.01
CA ASP A 70 4.85 -0.23 -10.26
C ASP A 70 5.67 0.49 -11.34
N GLU A 71 6.29 -0.27 -12.26
CA GLU A 71 7.25 0.27 -13.25
C GLU A 71 6.75 1.61 -13.82
N ALA A 72 7.51 2.68 -13.52
CA ALA A 72 7.19 4.01 -13.99
C ALA A 72 7.36 4.03 -15.52
N ASP A 73 6.34 4.48 -16.24
CA ASP A 73 6.34 4.69 -17.70
C ASP A 73 7.31 5.84 -18.09
N ASP A 74 8.60 5.67 -17.81
CA ASP A 74 9.69 6.56 -18.23
C ASP A 74 10.90 5.69 -18.62
N GLY A 75 10.73 4.90 -19.69
CA GLY A 75 11.80 4.58 -20.64
C GLY A 75 13.07 3.85 -20.18
N GLY A 76 13.08 3.06 -19.10
CA GLY A 76 14.29 2.31 -18.69
C GLY A 76 14.01 0.99 -18.01
N GLY A 77 14.15 -0.12 -18.75
CA GLY A 77 13.94 -1.48 -18.24
C GLY A 77 14.94 -1.92 -17.17
N GLY A 78 14.47 -2.75 -16.24
CA GLY A 78 15.30 -3.38 -15.21
C GLY A 78 14.47 -4.15 -14.19
N GLY A 79 14.26 -5.44 -14.45
CA GLY A 79 13.27 -6.28 -13.77
C GLY A 79 13.44 -6.45 -12.25
N GLY A 80 12.29 -6.60 -11.58
CA GLY A 80 12.16 -7.11 -10.22
C GLY A 80 11.19 -8.27 -10.21
N GLY A 81 11.73 -9.50 -10.14
CA GLY A 81 10.94 -10.72 -10.09
C GLY A 81 10.04 -10.76 -8.86
N GLY A 82 8.75 -10.56 -9.07
CA GLY A 82 7.73 -10.90 -8.07
C GLY A 82 7.71 -12.42 -7.89
N ASP A 83 8.13 -12.88 -6.71
CA ASP A 83 7.97 -14.25 -6.25
C ASP A 83 6.51 -14.68 -6.41
N LYS A 84 6.23 -15.42 -7.49
CA LYS A 84 5.00 -16.19 -7.65
C LYS A 84 5.01 -17.35 -6.67
N LYS A 85 4.77 -17.12 -5.38
CA LYS A 85 4.45 -18.21 -4.46
C LYS A 85 3.33 -17.87 -3.48
N ASN A 86 2.32 -18.72 -3.59
CA ASN A 86 1.21 -19.01 -2.69
C ASN A 86 -0.05 -18.14 -2.83
N SER A 87 -0.87 -18.50 -3.82
CA SER A 87 -2.30 -18.22 -3.87
C SER A 87 -3.02 -18.95 -2.71
N GLY A 88 -2.90 -18.40 -1.49
CA GLY A 88 -3.84 -18.69 -0.42
C GLY A 88 -5.11 -17.88 -0.68
N ALA A 89 -6.18 -18.56 -1.07
CA ALA A 89 -7.52 -17.99 -1.27
C ALA A 89 -7.98 -17.12 -0.07
N PRO A 90 -8.87 -16.13 -0.29
CA PRO A 90 -9.30 -15.18 0.73
C PRO A 90 -9.93 -15.90 1.93
N LYS A 91 -9.37 -15.68 3.12
CA LYS A 91 -10.06 -16.06 4.36
C LYS A 91 -11.16 -15.02 4.61
N GLY A 92 -12.35 -15.53 4.92
CA GLY A 92 -13.61 -14.80 4.90
C GLY A 92 -13.61 -13.45 5.62
N ASP A 93 -14.46 -12.58 5.09
CA ASP A 93 -14.70 -11.20 5.51
C ASP A 93 -14.92 -11.10 7.01
N HIS A 94 -13.88 -10.69 7.73
CA HIS A 94 -14.01 -10.02 9.00
C HIS A 94 -13.81 -8.54 8.70
N ASP A 95 -14.87 -7.72 8.75
CA ASP A 95 -15.06 -6.90 9.94
C ASP A 95 -16.24 -5.92 9.83
N GLY A 96 -16.96 -5.84 10.94
CA GLY A 96 -17.91 -4.78 11.22
C GLY A 96 -17.18 -3.47 11.50
N LYS A 97 -17.00 -2.68 10.43
CA LYS A 97 -16.65 -1.24 10.42
C LYS A 97 -16.59 -0.56 11.79
N LYS A 98 -15.37 -0.40 12.32
CA LYS A 98 -14.98 0.80 13.08
C LYS A 98 -13.60 1.26 12.61
N ASN A 99 -13.52 2.51 12.18
CA ASN A 99 -12.36 3.15 11.54
C ASN A 99 -11.04 2.93 12.30
N SER A 100 -10.26 1.94 11.88
CA SER A 100 -8.83 1.89 12.12
C SER A 100 -8.15 3.02 11.34
N LYS A 101 -7.26 3.77 11.98
CA LYS A 101 -6.61 4.94 11.37
C LYS A 101 -5.64 4.50 10.27
N LYS A 102 -5.87 4.94 9.04
CA LYS A 102 -4.99 4.75 7.89
C LYS A 102 -3.86 5.77 7.94
N ASP A 103 -2.68 5.31 8.36
CA ASP A 103 -1.49 6.15 8.42
C ASP A 103 -0.55 5.75 7.28
N LEU A 104 -0.43 6.62 6.27
CA LEU A 104 0.65 6.56 5.29
C LEU A 104 1.81 7.40 5.80
N LYS A 105 2.95 6.76 6.07
CA LYS A 105 3.98 7.36 6.93
C LYS A 105 5.20 7.90 6.17
N TYR A 106 5.43 7.47 4.92
CA TYR A 106 6.68 7.80 4.22
C TYR A 106 6.59 7.63 2.70
N PHE A 107 7.27 8.52 1.97
CA PHE A 107 7.48 8.51 0.53
C PHE A 107 8.97 8.77 0.24
N GLU A 108 9.58 8.00 -0.67
CA GLU A 108 10.95 8.23 -1.16
C GLU A 108 11.10 7.78 -2.62
#